data_AF-A0A651G9G3-F1
#
_entry.id   AF-A0A651G9G3-F1
#
_cell.length_a   1.000
_cell.length_b   1.000
_cell.length_c   1.000
_cell.angle_alpha   90.00
_cell.angle_beta   90.00
_cell.angle_gamma   90.00
#
_symmetry.space_group_name_H-M   'P 1'
#
loop_
_entity.id
_entity.type
_entity.pdbx_description
1 polymer ?
#
loop_
_entity_poly.entity_id
_entity_poly.type
_entity_poly.pdbx_seq_one_letter_code
_entity_poly.pdbx_strand_id
1 'polypeptide(L)'
;MSTTEDTLELAANVRTLAALELPERITPDAALAIGWSRHARAQGHHDEAVDVLVRSLRSGQWERPRLWSELVTLITDVSDHDRIRTLFLDSPTPCHTHESILRSVARSACICGAHDEGRALLRKAIIERHKRSTATRSRVRELPARLRREPDPAPSSGKADRFAKDATRALEDLADALAGTDARLFLIGGTLLGHVRDGGFISWDKDIDLGVFAWEAEGPTLEQACARHGAFSVRRLDLNSDRLRVNHANGTMIDVFPHHRREDGRVYHDGAATRWVNDPFELTETTFAGVPVWQPADAEAYLAESYGPRWREPDPEFDARFDKPNVEVIDQPYLDSLKYFGLLDALIKDNGAKQQRFARMLRELGEGRWVARVIA
;
A
#
# COMPACT_ATOMS: atom_id res chain seq x y z
N MET A 1 18.75 10.64 -13.74
CA MET A 1 19.76 10.44 -12.68
C MET A 1 19.47 11.44 -11.58
N SER A 2 18.79 10.98 -10.53
CA SER A 2 18.80 11.49 -9.16
C SER A 2 17.69 10.74 -8.45
N THR A 3 18.00 9.53 -7.98
CA THR A 3 17.06 8.62 -7.32
C THR A 3 17.86 7.82 -6.30
N THR A 4 18.30 8.48 -5.23
CA THR A 4 18.83 7.82 -4.03
C THR A 4 19.06 8.81 -2.88
N GLU A 5 19.35 10.09 -3.15
CA GLU A 5 19.59 11.11 -2.11
C GLU A 5 18.31 11.59 -1.41
N ASP A 6 17.19 11.74 -2.12
CA ASP A 6 15.90 12.19 -1.55
C ASP A 6 15.32 11.26 -0.47
N THR A 7 15.75 9.98 -0.43
CA THR A 7 15.25 8.99 0.53
C THR A 7 16.00 9.01 1.87
N LEU A 8 17.23 9.52 1.92
CA LEU A 8 18.04 9.55 3.15
C LEU A 8 17.81 10.83 3.97
N GLU A 9 17.39 11.92 3.33
CA GLU A 9 17.07 13.18 4.03
C GLU A 9 15.74 13.13 4.80
N LEU A 10 14.82 12.22 4.44
CA LEU A 10 13.46 12.17 5.00
C LEU A 10 13.40 11.50 6.40
N ALA A 11 14.28 10.55 6.68
CA ALA A 11 14.35 9.84 7.96
C ALA A 11 14.96 10.70 9.08
N ALA A 12 15.82 11.66 8.73
CA ALA A 12 16.47 12.55 9.67
C ALA A 12 15.56 13.68 10.21
N ASN A 13 14.38 13.88 9.63
CA ASN A 13 13.55 15.05 9.93
C ASN A 13 12.56 14.87 11.08
N VAL A 14 12.16 13.65 11.49
CA VAL A 14 11.16 13.50 12.57
C VAL A 14 11.73 13.96 13.93
N ARG A 15 13.03 13.72 14.19
CA ARG A 15 13.70 14.19 15.42
C ARG A 15 14.05 15.67 15.39
N THR A 16 14.41 16.22 14.23
CA THR A 16 14.76 17.65 14.07
C THR A 16 13.53 18.56 14.13
N LEU A 17 12.36 18.06 13.71
CA LEU A 17 11.10 18.80 13.72
C LEU A 17 10.41 18.84 15.10
N ALA A 18 10.77 17.95 16.05
CA ALA A 18 10.20 17.93 17.39
C ALA A 18 10.51 19.18 18.25
N ALA A 19 11.45 20.02 17.80
CA ALA A 19 11.83 21.26 18.47
C ALA A 19 11.29 22.54 17.78
N LEU A 20 10.47 22.40 16.72
CA LEU A 20 9.98 23.51 15.92
C LEU A 20 8.46 23.62 16.05
N GLU A 21 7.98 24.73 16.60
CA GLU A 21 6.56 25.11 16.50
C GLU A 21 6.15 25.19 15.02
N LEU A 22 4.89 24.84 14.71
CA LEU A 22 4.33 25.01 13.37
C LEU A 22 4.62 26.44 12.88
N PRO A 23 5.24 26.61 11.70
CA PRO A 23 5.46 27.96 11.22
C PRO A 23 4.12 28.60 10.87
N GLU A 24 3.94 29.83 11.33
CA GLU A 24 2.79 30.68 10.97
C GLU A 24 2.65 30.83 9.44
N ARG A 25 3.74 30.67 8.69
CA ARG A 25 3.79 30.76 7.22
C ARG A 25 3.91 29.38 6.56
N ILE A 26 3.08 29.17 5.54
CA ILE A 26 3.04 27.96 4.71
C ILE A 26 4.40 27.73 4.04
N THR A 27 4.94 26.52 4.13
CA THR A 27 6.17 26.18 3.43
C THR A 27 5.93 25.91 1.95
N PRO A 28 6.80 26.43 1.05
CA PRO A 28 6.69 26.17 -0.39
C PRO A 28 7.12 24.74 -0.77
N ASP A 29 7.48 23.91 0.21
CA ASP A 29 7.98 22.56 0.02
C ASP A 29 6.96 21.50 0.47
N ALA A 30 6.45 20.75 -0.51
CA ALA A 30 5.52 19.65 -0.28
C ALA A 30 6.09 18.53 0.61
N ALA A 31 7.40 18.27 0.56
CA ALA A 31 8.02 17.23 1.39
C ALA A 31 8.00 17.63 2.87
N LEU A 32 8.28 18.90 3.16
CA LEU A 32 8.24 19.44 4.52
C LEU A 32 6.81 19.47 5.07
N ALA A 33 5.83 19.87 4.26
CA ALA A 33 4.41 19.80 4.64
C ALA A 33 3.95 18.37 4.98
N ILE A 34 4.39 17.38 4.20
CA ILE A 34 4.13 15.96 4.50
C ILE A 34 4.82 15.54 5.80
N GLY A 35 6.05 15.98 6.04
CA GLY A 35 6.78 15.73 7.29
C GLY A 35 6.03 16.23 8.53
N TRP A 36 5.54 17.48 8.47
CA TRP A 36 4.73 18.05 9.55
C TRP A 36 3.39 17.37 9.74
N SER A 37 2.68 17.07 8.64
CA SER A 37 1.42 16.34 8.71
C SER A 37 1.59 14.99 9.42
N ARG A 38 2.65 14.25 9.08
CA ARG A 38 2.99 12.98 9.75
C ARG A 38 3.35 13.16 11.22
N HIS A 39 4.10 14.21 11.55
CA HIS A 39 4.46 14.53 12.93
C HIS A 39 3.22 14.87 13.77
N ALA A 40 2.37 15.79 13.31
CA ALA A 40 1.13 16.17 13.97
C ALA A 40 0.22 14.96 14.20
N ARG A 41 0.05 14.11 13.17
CA ARG A 41 -0.69 12.85 13.30
C ARG A 41 -0.11 11.93 14.38
N ALA A 42 1.21 11.80 14.45
CA ALA A 42 1.88 10.94 15.44
C ALA A 42 1.67 11.44 16.88
N GLN A 43 1.42 12.74 17.07
CA GLN A 43 1.05 13.34 18.36
C GLN A 43 -0.47 13.27 18.65
N GLY A 44 -1.25 12.65 17.77
CA GLY A 44 -2.71 12.58 17.89
C GLY A 44 -3.44 13.84 17.40
N HIS A 45 -2.72 14.81 16.82
CA HIS A 45 -3.30 16.06 16.30
C HIS A 45 -3.80 15.85 14.86
N HIS A 46 -4.91 15.14 14.71
CA HIS A 46 -5.45 14.77 13.41
C HIS A 46 -5.84 15.97 12.54
N ASP A 47 -6.62 16.90 13.09
CA ASP A 47 -7.09 18.07 12.35
C ASP A 47 -5.94 18.96 11.88
N GLU A 48 -4.90 19.08 12.70
CA GLU A 48 -3.67 19.80 12.37
C GLU A 48 -2.93 19.12 11.20
N ALA A 49 -2.84 17.78 11.23
CA ALA A 49 -2.23 17.02 10.15
C ALA A 49 -2.94 17.23 8.80
N VAL A 50 -4.27 17.34 8.81
CA VAL A 50 -5.09 17.64 7.63
C VAL A 50 -4.89 19.09 7.19
N ASP A 51 -4.96 20.05 8.12
CA ASP A 51 -4.83 21.48 7.83
C ASP A 51 -3.51 21.83 7.13
N VAL A 52 -2.40 21.27 7.60
CA VAL A 52 -1.07 21.48 6.98
C VAL A 52 -1.08 21.12 5.49
N LEU A 53 -1.68 19.98 5.12
CA LEU A 53 -1.74 19.54 3.72
C LEU A 53 -2.70 20.41 2.90
N VAL A 54 -3.86 20.76 3.45
CA VAL A 54 -4.85 21.61 2.79
C VAL A 54 -4.28 23.01 2.53
N ARG A 55 -3.61 23.61 3.52
CA ARG A 55 -2.94 24.91 3.37
C ARG A 55 -1.82 24.84 2.33
N SER A 56 -1.02 23.78 2.31
CA SER A 56 0.01 23.58 1.30
C SER A 56 -0.57 23.49 -0.12
N LEU A 57 -1.66 22.75 -0.32
CA LEU A 57 -2.37 22.71 -1.61
C LEU A 57 -2.88 24.10 -2.00
N ARG A 58 -3.59 24.79 -1.08
CA ARG A 58 -4.15 26.13 -1.30
C ARG A 58 -3.10 27.23 -1.51
N SER A 59 -1.85 27.00 -1.12
CA SER A 59 -0.73 27.93 -1.41
C SER A 59 -0.18 27.81 -2.83
N GLY A 60 -0.87 27.08 -3.73
CA GLY A 60 -0.48 26.91 -5.13
C GLY A 60 0.20 25.58 -5.45
N GLN A 61 0.29 24.65 -4.50
CA GLN A 61 0.93 23.34 -4.71
C GLN A 61 -0.04 22.26 -5.19
N TRP A 62 -1.18 22.66 -5.78
CA TRP A 62 -2.24 21.76 -6.26
C TRP A 62 -1.76 20.60 -7.12
N GLU A 63 -0.78 20.83 -7.99
CA GLU A 63 -0.28 19.81 -8.91
C GLU A 63 0.71 18.82 -8.28
N ARG A 64 0.98 18.91 -6.97
CA ARG A 64 1.87 17.98 -6.25
C ARG A 64 1.11 16.71 -5.82
N PRO A 65 1.26 15.57 -6.51
CA PRO A 65 0.39 14.42 -6.24
C PRO A 65 0.65 13.75 -4.88
N ARG A 66 1.84 13.93 -4.32
CA ARG A 66 2.19 13.41 -2.98
C ARG A 66 1.36 14.06 -1.87
N LEU A 67 0.98 15.33 -2.00
CA LEU A 67 0.09 15.99 -1.03
C LEU A 67 -1.30 15.33 -1.03
N TRP A 68 -1.86 15.10 -2.22
CA TRP A 68 -3.13 14.38 -2.36
C TRP A 68 -3.05 12.95 -1.82
N SER A 69 -1.99 12.21 -2.13
CA SER A 69 -1.86 10.85 -1.61
C SER A 69 -1.73 10.82 -0.09
N GLU A 70 -1.00 11.78 0.51
CA GLU A 70 -0.87 11.87 1.97
C GLU A 70 -2.20 12.23 2.62
N LEU A 71 -2.97 13.15 2.03
CA LEU A 71 -4.30 13.55 2.53
C LEU A 71 -5.27 12.37 2.58
N VAL A 72 -5.25 11.49 1.56
CA VAL A 72 -6.06 10.26 1.55
C VAL A 72 -5.68 9.31 2.70
N THR A 73 -4.42 9.33 3.16
CA THR A 73 -4.02 8.50 4.31
C THR A 73 -4.58 9.00 5.65
N LEU A 74 -5.09 10.23 5.70
CA LEU A 74 -5.71 10.84 6.87
C LEU A 74 -7.23 10.62 6.91
N ILE A 75 -7.79 9.77 6.06
CA ILE A 75 -9.20 9.42 6.16
C ILE A 75 -9.43 8.60 7.43
N THR A 76 -10.37 9.05 8.25
CA THR A 76 -10.82 8.35 9.47
C THR A 76 -12.33 8.15 9.47
N ASP A 77 -13.06 8.94 8.68
CA ASP A 77 -14.51 8.85 8.52
C ASP A 77 -14.93 9.00 7.06
N VAL A 78 -16.14 8.54 6.73
CA VAL A 78 -16.71 8.65 5.39
C VAL A 78 -16.84 10.11 4.91
N SER A 79 -17.08 11.06 5.82
CA SER A 79 -17.20 12.50 5.52
C SER A 79 -15.88 13.15 5.11
N ASP A 80 -14.72 12.54 5.39
CA ASP A 80 -13.43 13.05 4.94
C ASP A 80 -13.32 13.04 3.40
N HIS A 81 -14.00 12.10 2.74
CA HIS A 81 -14.06 12.10 1.28
C HIS A 81 -14.80 13.32 0.74
N ASP A 82 -15.87 13.79 1.40
CA ASP A 82 -16.59 14.99 0.94
C ASP A 82 -15.71 16.24 0.98
N ARG A 83 -14.82 16.34 1.99
CA ARG A 83 -13.82 17.41 2.11
C ARG A 83 -12.76 17.30 1.02
N ILE A 84 -12.23 16.11 0.77
CA ILE A 84 -11.25 15.85 -0.32
C ILE A 84 -11.88 16.13 -1.69
N ARG A 85 -13.14 15.73 -1.91
CA ARG A 85 -13.89 15.98 -3.14
C ARG A 85 -14.06 17.48 -3.36
N THR A 86 -14.50 18.22 -2.35
CA THR A 86 -14.64 19.68 -2.44
C THR A 86 -13.31 20.34 -2.77
N LEU A 87 -12.24 19.94 -2.09
CA LEU A 87 -10.88 20.44 -2.35
C LEU A 87 -10.40 20.12 -3.78
N PHE A 88 -10.73 18.94 -4.30
CA PHE A 88 -10.42 18.56 -5.68
C PHE A 88 -11.22 19.37 -6.70
N LEU A 89 -12.51 19.63 -6.45
CA LEU A 89 -13.34 20.45 -7.34
C LEU A 89 -12.91 21.93 -7.35
N ASP A 90 -12.39 22.44 -6.23
CA ASP A 90 -11.79 23.77 -6.12
C ASP A 90 -10.43 23.89 -6.83
N SER A 91 -9.81 22.76 -7.19
CA SER A 91 -8.43 22.74 -7.71
C SER A 91 -8.35 23.21 -9.17
N PRO A 92 -7.18 23.71 -9.62
CA PRO A 92 -6.99 24.11 -11.01
C PRO A 92 -7.18 22.95 -12.00
N THR A 93 -7.65 23.27 -13.22
CA THR A 93 -7.91 22.32 -14.32
C THR A 93 -6.81 21.26 -14.53
N PRO A 94 -5.50 21.55 -14.46
CA PRO A 94 -4.44 20.53 -14.59
C PRO A 94 -4.57 19.36 -13.61
N CYS A 95 -5.08 19.57 -12.40
CA CYS A 95 -5.27 18.51 -11.41
C CYS A 95 -6.31 17.47 -11.89
N HIS A 96 -7.28 17.91 -12.68
CA HIS A 96 -8.39 17.09 -13.15
C HIS A 96 -7.98 16.13 -14.28
N THR A 97 -6.77 16.25 -14.83
CA THR A 97 -6.20 15.33 -15.84
C THR A 97 -4.90 14.68 -15.35
N HIS A 98 -4.48 14.97 -14.13
CA HIS A 98 -3.29 14.38 -13.54
C HIS A 98 -3.60 12.97 -13.00
N GLU A 99 -3.10 11.94 -13.68
CA GLU A 99 -3.32 10.51 -13.35
C GLU A 99 -3.17 10.20 -11.84
N SER A 100 -2.05 10.60 -11.22
CA SER A 100 -1.80 10.31 -9.82
C SER A 100 -2.75 11.03 -8.84
N ILE A 101 -3.24 12.22 -9.20
CA ILE A 101 -4.21 12.97 -8.37
C ILE A 101 -5.58 12.30 -8.50
N LEU A 102 -6.01 12.01 -9.74
CA LEU A 102 -7.24 11.25 -10.01
C LEU A 102 -7.26 9.91 -9.27
N ARG A 103 -6.13 9.20 -9.26
CA ARG A 103 -5.98 7.94 -8.51
C ARG A 103 -6.14 8.15 -6.99
N SER A 104 -5.55 9.21 -6.42
CA SER A 104 -5.68 9.52 -5.00
C SER A 104 -7.13 9.85 -4.62
N VAL A 105 -7.80 10.73 -5.37
CA VAL A 105 -9.21 11.09 -5.11
C VAL A 105 -10.15 9.90 -5.35
N ALA A 106 -9.87 9.06 -6.35
CA ALA A 106 -10.64 7.83 -6.54
C ALA A 106 -10.47 6.86 -5.36
N ARG A 107 -9.28 6.82 -4.75
CA ARG A 107 -9.03 5.98 -3.57
C ARG A 107 -9.82 6.49 -2.37
N SER A 108 -9.85 7.80 -2.11
CA SER A 108 -10.72 8.33 -1.04
C SER A 108 -12.18 8.01 -1.28
N ALA A 109 -12.66 8.15 -2.52
CA ALA A 109 -14.03 7.80 -2.88
C ALA A 109 -14.34 6.33 -2.57
N CYS A 110 -13.47 5.41 -3.00
CA CYS A 110 -13.69 3.97 -2.81
C CYS A 110 -13.61 3.55 -1.34
N ILE A 111 -12.64 4.08 -0.58
CA ILE A 111 -12.51 3.79 0.87
C ILE A 111 -13.76 4.24 1.63
N CYS A 112 -14.36 5.37 1.24
CA CYS A 112 -15.55 5.93 1.88
C CYS A 112 -16.87 5.44 1.27
N GLY A 113 -16.87 4.37 0.45
CA GLY A 113 -18.09 3.77 -0.11
C GLY A 113 -18.66 4.47 -1.36
N ALA A 114 -18.09 5.58 -1.82
CA ALA A 114 -18.48 6.29 -3.04
C ALA A 114 -17.90 5.62 -4.31
N HIS A 115 -18.19 4.33 -4.50
CA HIS A 115 -17.53 3.49 -5.51
C HIS A 115 -17.82 3.93 -6.96
N ASP A 116 -19.02 4.44 -7.26
CA ASP A 116 -19.33 4.94 -8.60
C ASP A 116 -18.48 6.16 -8.98
N GLU A 117 -18.32 7.10 -8.04
CA GLU A 117 -17.44 8.26 -8.19
C GLU A 117 -15.99 7.80 -8.35
N GLY A 118 -15.52 6.89 -7.49
CA GLY A 118 -14.19 6.30 -7.58
C GLY A 118 -13.91 5.64 -8.93
N ARG A 119 -14.83 4.81 -9.43
CA ARG A 119 -14.73 4.17 -10.75
C ARG A 119 -14.76 5.20 -11.88
N ALA A 120 -15.55 6.27 -11.79
CA ALA A 120 -15.56 7.34 -12.80
C ALA A 120 -14.20 8.04 -12.88
N LEU A 121 -13.61 8.39 -11.74
CA LEU A 121 -12.27 8.97 -11.64
C LEU A 121 -11.19 8.03 -12.17
N LEU A 122 -11.29 6.72 -11.88
CA LEU A 122 -10.34 5.72 -12.38
C LEU A 122 -10.44 5.53 -13.90
N ARG A 123 -11.65 5.52 -14.47
CA ARG A 123 -11.82 5.50 -15.93
C ARG A 123 -11.10 6.70 -16.56
N LYS A 124 -11.25 7.89 -15.98
CA LYS A 124 -10.54 9.10 -16.43
C LYS A 124 -9.03 8.95 -16.31
N ALA A 125 -8.52 8.48 -15.17
CA ALA A 125 -7.08 8.28 -14.95
C ALA A 125 -6.48 7.31 -15.98
N ILE A 126 -7.17 6.21 -16.27
CA ILE A 126 -6.78 5.20 -17.27
C ILE A 126 -6.75 5.80 -18.68
N ILE A 127 -7.76 6.61 -19.04
CA ILE A 127 -7.78 7.33 -20.32
C ILE A 127 -6.57 8.27 -20.44
N GLU A 128 -6.29 9.06 -19.40
CA GLU A 128 -5.15 9.99 -19.41
C GLU A 128 -3.80 9.25 -19.46
N ARG A 129 -3.67 8.11 -18.77
CA ARG A 129 -2.50 7.23 -18.89
C ARG A 129 -2.34 6.71 -20.31
N HIS A 130 -3.41 6.18 -20.88
CA HIS A 130 -3.39 5.64 -22.25
C HIS A 130 -2.96 6.72 -23.26
N LYS A 131 -3.55 7.93 -23.20
CA LYS A 131 -3.14 9.07 -24.05
C LYS A 131 -1.66 9.40 -23.94
N ARG A 132 -1.12 9.46 -22.71
CA ARG A 132 0.31 9.73 -22.46
C ARG A 132 1.18 8.61 -23.02
N SER A 133 0.83 7.34 -22.80
CA SER A 133 1.57 6.20 -23.34
C SER A 133 1.59 6.19 -24.87
N THR A 134 0.45 6.47 -25.52
CA THR A 134 0.36 6.53 -26.99
C THR A 134 1.17 7.68 -27.58
N ALA A 135 1.11 8.87 -26.97
CA ALA A 135 1.94 10.01 -27.36
C ALA A 135 3.45 9.70 -27.22
N THR A 136 3.84 9.09 -26.10
CA THR A 136 5.23 8.67 -25.86
C THR A 136 5.67 7.60 -26.86
N ARG A 137 4.87 6.57 -27.13
CA ARG A 137 5.18 5.53 -28.13
C ARG A 137 5.34 6.10 -29.54
N SER A 138 4.52 7.09 -29.94
CA SER A 138 4.70 7.78 -31.23
C SER A 138 6.05 8.49 -31.30
N ARG A 139 6.39 9.26 -30.27
CA ARG A 139 7.69 9.97 -30.18
C ARG A 139 8.88 9.01 -30.18
N VAL A 140 8.78 7.88 -29.48
CA VAL A 140 9.84 6.86 -29.46
C VAL A 140 9.98 6.17 -30.83
N ARG A 141 8.87 5.93 -31.53
CA ARG A 141 8.91 5.38 -32.89
C ARG A 141 9.61 6.32 -33.88
N GLU A 142 9.47 7.63 -33.67
CA GLU A 142 10.14 8.66 -34.48
C GLU A 142 11.65 8.81 -34.15
N LEU A 143 12.14 8.26 -33.03
CA LEU A 143 13.57 8.27 -32.71
C LEU A 143 14.36 7.29 -33.61
N PRO A 144 15.56 7.68 -34.08
CA PRO A 144 16.52 6.77 -34.73
C PRO A 144 16.75 5.51 -33.92
N ALA A 145 16.86 4.35 -34.58
CA ALA A 145 16.99 3.04 -33.92
C ALA A 145 18.10 3.00 -32.84
N ARG A 146 19.22 3.69 -33.06
CA ARG A 146 20.35 3.82 -32.13
C ARG A 146 20.03 4.54 -30.80
N LEU A 147 18.92 5.28 -30.73
CA LEU A 147 18.46 6.01 -29.54
C LEU A 147 17.30 5.30 -28.84
N ARG A 148 16.80 4.19 -29.40
CA ARG A 148 15.77 3.38 -28.76
C ARG A 148 16.45 2.53 -27.69
N ARG A 149 16.24 2.92 -26.43
CA ARG A 149 16.74 2.18 -25.27
C ARG A 149 16.01 0.83 -25.19
N GLU A 150 16.76 -0.26 -25.08
CA GLU A 150 16.17 -1.57 -24.78
C GLU A 150 15.57 -1.55 -23.36
N PRO A 151 14.48 -2.30 -23.11
CA PRO A 151 13.91 -2.40 -21.77
C PRO A 151 14.97 -2.90 -20.80
N ASP A 152 15.06 -2.25 -19.63
CA ASP A 152 16.00 -2.69 -18.59
C ASP A 152 15.65 -4.15 -18.21
N PRO A 153 16.67 -5.02 -17.99
CA PRO A 153 16.44 -6.39 -17.56
C PRO A 153 15.74 -6.45 -16.20
N ALA A 154 15.29 -7.66 -15.84
CA ALA A 154 14.73 -7.98 -14.53
C ALA A 154 15.55 -7.34 -13.37
N PRO A 155 14.91 -6.99 -12.24
CA PRO A 155 15.60 -6.32 -11.13
C PRO A 155 16.91 -7.04 -10.80
N SER A 156 18.01 -6.28 -10.80
CA SER A 156 19.33 -6.81 -10.46
C SER A 156 19.34 -7.37 -9.04
N SER A 157 20.15 -8.39 -8.79
CA SER A 157 20.36 -8.99 -7.46
C SER A 157 20.56 -7.94 -6.36
N GLY A 158 21.29 -6.86 -6.66
CA GLY A 158 21.53 -5.77 -5.70
C GLY A 158 20.28 -5.03 -5.21
N LYS A 159 19.15 -5.04 -5.93
CA LYS A 159 17.89 -4.47 -5.42
C LYS A 159 17.22 -5.40 -4.40
N ALA A 160 17.23 -6.70 -4.66
CA ALA A 160 16.70 -7.71 -3.75
C ALA A 160 17.53 -7.76 -2.46
N ASP A 161 18.86 -7.74 -2.59
CA ASP A 161 19.77 -7.71 -1.44
C ASP A 161 19.56 -6.47 -0.57
N ARG A 162 19.34 -5.30 -1.21
CA ARG A 162 19.03 -4.07 -0.48
C ARG A 162 17.69 -4.16 0.25
N PHE A 163 16.65 -4.66 -0.41
CA PHE A 163 15.35 -4.85 0.22
C PHE A 163 15.46 -5.76 1.43
N ALA A 164 16.08 -6.94 1.29
CA ALA A 164 16.25 -7.88 2.38
C ALA A 164 16.96 -7.25 3.59
N LYS A 165 18.05 -6.50 3.35
CA LYS A 165 18.77 -5.78 4.41
C LYS A 165 17.91 -4.72 5.11
N ASP A 166 17.23 -3.88 4.33
CA ASP A 166 16.37 -2.81 4.87
C ASP A 166 15.16 -3.41 5.62
N ALA A 167 14.62 -4.53 5.13
CA ALA A 167 13.51 -5.26 5.73
C ALA A 167 13.91 -5.95 7.03
N THR A 168 15.07 -6.62 7.07
CA THR A 168 15.63 -7.18 8.31
C THR A 168 15.80 -6.10 9.36
N ARG A 169 16.36 -4.94 8.99
CA ARG A 169 16.51 -3.83 9.95
C ARG A 169 15.18 -3.35 10.50
N ALA A 170 14.15 -3.25 9.65
CA ALA A 170 12.82 -2.86 10.08
C ALA A 170 12.18 -3.90 11.02
N LEU A 171 12.46 -5.19 10.84
CA LEU A 171 12.03 -6.25 11.76
C LEU A 171 12.73 -6.16 13.12
N GLU A 172 14.05 -5.92 13.13
CA GLU A 172 14.82 -5.70 14.37
C GLU A 172 14.25 -4.51 15.17
N ASP A 173 14.10 -3.35 14.52
CA ASP A 173 13.57 -2.15 15.16
C ASP A 173 12.10 -2.36 15.61
N LEU A 174 11.32 -3.20 14.92
CA LEU A 174 9.95 -3.53 15.30
C LEU A 174 9.91 -4.46 16.52
N ALA A 175 10.80 -5.44 16.59
CA ALA A 175 10.96 -6.29 17.76
C ALA A 175 11.38 -5.47 18.98
N ASP A 176 12.31 -4.52 18.81
CA ASP A 176 12.70 -3.58 19.86
C ASP A 176 11.53 -2.69 20.31
N ALA A 177 10.71 -2.20 19.36
CA ALA A 177 9.52 -1.40 19.68
C ALA A 177 8.46 -2.17 20.50
N LEU A 178 8.38 -3.49 20.29
CA LEU A 178 7.44 -4.39 20.96
C LEU A 178 8.03 -5.08 22.20
N ALA A 179 9.30 -4.80 22.53
CA ALA A 179 9.95 -5.37 23.70
C ALA A 179 9.17 -5.03 24.98
N GLY A 180 8.80 -6.06 25.74
CA GLY A 180 7.98 -5.93 26.95
C GLY A 180 6.47 -5.84 26.71
N THR A 181 6.01 -6.09 25.48
CA THR A 181 4.59 -6.37 25.17
C THR A 181 4.39 -7.86 24.95
N ASP A 182 3.16 -8.34 25.15
CA ASP A 182 2.78 -9.73 24.86
C ASP A 182 2.36 -9.93 23.39
N ALA A 183 2.61 -8.93 22.53
CA ALA A 183 2.20 -8.97 21.13
C ALA A 183 3.03 -9.99 20.33
N ARG A 184 2.42 -11.12 19.99
CA ARG A 184 3.01 -12.16 19.14
C ARG A 184 2.77 -11.84 17.66
N LEU A 185 3.73 -11.15 17.04
CA LEU A 185 3.72 -10.98 15.60
C LEU A 185 4.21 -12.25 14.92
N PHE A 186 3.42 -12.79 14.00
CA PHE A 186 3.75 -14.00 13.25
C PHE A 186 3.79 -13.78 11.75
N LEU A 187 4.66 -14.51 11.05
CA LEU A 187 4.77 -14.42 9.59
C LEU A 187 3.48 -14.92 8.93
N ILE A 188 2.97 -14.16 7.95
CA ILE A 188 1.88 -14.59 7.07
C ILE A 188 2.19 -14.20 5.62
N GLY A 189 1.26 -14.47 4.70
CA GLY A 189 1.30 -13.89 3.35
C GLY A 189 2.57 -14.21 2.57
N GLY A 190 3.07 -13.22 1.83
CA GLY A 190 4.29 -13.35 1.02
C GLY A 190 5.53 -13.60 1.87
N THR A 191 5.58 -13.04 3.08
CA THR A 191 6.72 -13.22 4.00
C THR A 191 6.82 -14.64 4.54
N LEU A 192 5.71 -15.25 4.99
CA LEU A 192 5.71 -16.66 5.37
C LEU A 192 6.03 -17.56 4.17
N LEU A 193 5.46 -17.26 2.99
CA LEU A 193 5.73 -18.01 1.77
C LEU A 193 7.21 -17.99 1.42
N GLY A 194 7.86 -16.83 1.46
CA GLY A 194 9.30 -16.69 1.26
C GLY A 194 10.09 -17.47 2.30
N HIS A 195 9.75 -17.34 3.58
CA HIS A 195 10.43 -18.04 4.67
C HIS A 195 10.43 -19.56 4.46
N VAL A 196 9.28 -20.14 4.14
CA VAL A 196 9.13 -21.60 4.00
C VAL A 196 9.64 -22.11 2.65
N ARG A 197 9.39 -21.39 1.55
CA ARG A 197 9.73 -21.84 0.19
C ARG A 197 11.15 -21.50 -0.23
N ASP A 198 11.57 -20.26 0.04
CA ASP A 198 12.80 -19.66 -0.51
C ASP A 198 13.88 -19.50 0.58
N GLY A 199 13.55 -19.77 1.86
CA GLY A 199 14.47 -19.67 3.00
C GLY A 199 14.76 -18.23 3.44
N GLY A 200 13.92 -17.27 3.05
CA GLY A 200 14.12 -15.84 3.31
C GLY A 200 13.06 -14.98 2.63
N PHE A 201 13.36 -13.72 2.34
CA PHE A 201 12.46 -12.90 1.53
C PHE A 201 12.38 -13.41 0.08
N ILE A 202 11.22 -13.27 -0.55
CA ILE A 202 11.11 -13.52 -1.99
C ILE A 202 11.82 -12.36 -2.71
N SER A 203 12.61 -12.66 -3.74
CA SER A 203 13.47 -11.66 -4.42
C SER A 203 12.73 -10.44 -5.02
N TRP A 204 11.40 -10.52 -5.16
CA TRP A 204 10.54 -9.43 -5.65
C TRP A 204 9.57 -8.88 -4.60
N ASP A 205 9.72 -9.26 -3.34
CA ASP A 205 8.97 -8.69 -2.22
C ASP A 205 9.20 -7.18 -2.10
N LYS A 206 8.19 -6.49 -1.54
CA LYS A 206 8.17 -5.03 -1.40
C LYS A 206 7.74 -4.56 -0.02
N ASP A 207 7.34 -5.50 0.81
CA ASP A 207 6.72 -5.33 2.11
C ASP A 207 6.93 -6.61 2.93
N ILE A 208 6.62 -6.49 4.21
CA ILE A 208 6.58 -7.58 5.17
C ILE A 208 5.13 -7.77 5.61
N ASP A 209 4.62 -8.99 5.56
CA ASP A 209 3.27 -9.35 6.01
C ASP A 209 3.35 -10.06 7.36
N LEU A 210 2.75 -9.46 8.39
CA LEU A 210 2.69 -10.02 9.74
C LEU A 210 1.24 -10.16 10.21
N GLY A 211 0.93 -11.26 10.88
CA GLY A 211 -0.31 -11.45 11.62
C GLY A 211 -0.13 -11.12 13.09
N VAL A 212 -1.24 -10.79 13.75
CA VAL A 212 -1.33 -10.71 15.22
C VAL A 212 -2.70 -11.23 15.64
N PHE A 213 -2.78 -12.02 16.71
CA PHE A 213 -4.06 -12.44 17.24
C PHE A 213 -4.71 -11.29 18.01
N ALA A 214 -5.83 -10.77 17.49
CA ALA A 214 -6.51 -9.61 18.09
C ALA A 214 -7.07 -9.92 19.50
N TRP A 215 -7.27 -11.21 19.82
CA TRP A 215 -7.73 -11.67 21.13
C TRP A 215 -6.60 -11.82 22.17
N GLU A 216 -5.33 -11.64 21.78
CA GLU A 216 -4.16 -11.76 22.68
C GLU A 216 -3.49 -10.42 22.94
N ALA A 217 -3.94 -9.36 22.29
CA ALA A 217 -3.34 -8.04 22.41
C ALA A 217 -3.67 -7.43 23.79
N GLU A 218 -2.81 -7.66 24.77
CA GLU A 218 -2.77 -6.96 26.05
C GLU A 218 -1.64 -5.91 26.05
N GLY A 219 -1.87 -4.76 26.68
CA GLY A 219 -0.89 -3.67 26.77
C GLY A 219 -1.00 -2.60 25.66
N PRO A 220 0.07 -1.81 25.43
CA PRO A 220 0.05 -0.71 24.47
C PRO A 220 -0.18 -1.20 23.04
N THR A 221 -0.99 -0.47 22.26
CA THR A 221 -1.26 -0.84 20.86
C THR A 221 0.01 -0.76 20.02
N LEU A 222 0.02 -1.45 18.87
CA LEU A 222 1.13 -1.39 17.91
C LEU A 222 1.47 0.07 17.53
N GLU A 223 0.45 0.91 17.35
CA GLU A 223 0.62 2.34 17.12
C GLU A 223 1.36 3.03 18.27
N GLN A 224 1.00 2.75 19.52
CA GLN A 224 1.63 3.33 20.70
C GLN A 224 3.08 2.82 20.89
N ALA A 225 3.34 1.55 20.59
CA ALA A 225 4.67 0.96 20.59
C ALA A 225 5.57 1.61 19.52
N CYS A 226 5.11 1.65 18.27
CA CYS A 226 5.80 2.27 17.15
C CYS A 226 6.06 3.77 17.37
N ALA A 227 5.09 4.50 17.92
CA ALA A 227 5.23 5.93 18.21
C ALA A 227 6.35 6.20 19.23
N ARG A 228 6.49 5.36 20.27
CA ARG A 228 7.55 5.48 21.28
C ARG A 228 8.95 5.21 20.72
N HIS A 229 9.07 4.28 19.76
CA HIS A 229 10.35 3.95 19.13
C HIS A 229 10.86 5.09 18.22
N GLY A 230 9.94 5.78 17.52
CA GLY A 230 10.25 6.93 16.67
C GLY A 230 10.87 6.61 15.31
N ALA A 231 11.10 5.33 14.99
CA ALA A 231 11.55 4.88 13.67
C ALA A 231 10.39 4.53 12.71
N PHE A 232 9.15 4.56 13.22
CA PHE A 232 7.98 4.08 12.50
C PHE A 232 6.90 5.15 12.39
N SER A 233 6.14 5.07 11.29
CA SER A 233 4.84 5.73 11.16
C SER A 233 3.76 4.69 10.87
N VAL A 234 2.73 4.65 11.71
CA VAL A 234 1.64 3.68 11.59
C VAL A 234 0.41 4.34 10.96
N ARG A 235 -0.27 3.61 10.08
CA ARG A 235 -1.44 4.08 9.34
C ARG A 235 -2.48 2.97 9.26
N ARG A 236 -3.74 3.29 9.50
CA ARG A 236 -4.86 2.46 9.06
C ARG A 236 -5.06 2.68 7.55
N LEU A 237 -5.14 1.59 6.78
CA LEU A 237 -5.24 1.69 5.32
C LEU A 237 -6.67 1.73 4.82
N ASP A 238 -7.58 1.12 5.55
CA ASP A 238 -8.95 0.85 5.15
C ASP A 238 -9.90 1.22 6.30
N LEU A 239 -11.11 1.69 5.99
CA LEU A 239 -12.13 1.99 7.00
C LEU A 239 -12.88 0.73 7.47
N ASN A 240 -12.80 -0.34 6.68
CA ASN A 240 -13.51 -1.60 6.88
C ASN A 240 -12.59 -2.75 7.34
N SER A 241 -11.34 -2.47 7.66
CA SER A 241 -10.39 -3.45 8.18
C SER A 241 -9.52 -2.84 9.29
N ASP A 242 -9.11 -3.68 10.22
CA ASP A 242 -8.18 -3.33 11.30
C ASP A 242 -6.72 -3.42 10.84
N ARG A 243 -6.48 -3.69 9.55
CA ARG A 243 -5.14 -3.75 8.97
C ARG A 243 -4.38 -2.44 9.17
N LEU A 244 -3.18 -2.58 9.71
CA LEU A 244 -2.24 -1.49 9.92
C LEU A 244 -1.09 -1.58 8.94
N ARG A 245 -0.64 -0.43 8.45
CA ARG A 245 0.64 -0.29 7.75
C ARG A 245 1.62 0.45 8.63
N VAL A 246 2.67 -0.24 9.03
CA VAL A 246 3.82 0.30 9.74
C VAL A 246 4.90 0.61 8.71
N ASN A 247 5.19 1.89 8.47
CA ASN A 247 6.26 2.31 7.56
C ASN A 247 7.49 2.65 8.40
N HIS A 248 8.59 1.95 8.16
CA HIS A 248 9.87 2.23 8.76
C HIS A 248 10.57 3.41 8.08
N ALA A 249 11.43 4.11 8.82
CA ALA A 249 12.15 5.29 8.34
C ALA A 249 13.05 5.01 7.12
N ASN A 250 13.52 3.77 6.94
CA ASN A 250 14.29 3.37 5.74
C ASN A 250 13.41 3.11 4.49
N GLY A 251 12.08 3.21 4.61
CA GLY A 251 11.12 3.00 3.53
C GLY A 251 10.51 1.60 3.46
N THR A 252 10.92 0.68 4.33
CA THR A 252 10.28 -0.64 4.44
C THR A 252 8.84 -0.49 4.93
N MET A 253 7.91 -1.19 4.26
CA MET A 253 6.51 -1.29 4.67
C MET A 253 6.28 -2.63 5.36
N ILE A 254 5.59 -2.60 6.49
CA ILE A 254 5.15 -3.79 7.22
C ILE A 254 3.62 -3.69 7.33
N ASP A 255 2.91 -4.60 6.67
CA ASP A 255 1.47 -4.74 6.81
C ASP A 255 1.19 -5.72 7.96
N VAL A 256 0.49 -5.22 8.98
CA VAL A 256 0.07 -6.02 10.14
C VAL A 256 -1.42 -6.29 10.04
N PHE A 257 -1.79 -7.57 10.06
CA PHE A 257 -3.15 -8.06 9.88
C PHE A 257 -3.67 -8.66 11.20
N PRO A 258 -4.54 -7.94 11.91
CA PRO A 258 -5.26 -8.50 13.04
C PRO A 258 -6.09 -9.71 12.62
N HIS A 259 -5.91 -10.80 13.32
CA HIS A 259 -6.64 -12.04 13.16
C HIS A 259 -7.71 -12.15 14.25
N HIS A 260 -8.91 -12.56 13.86
CA HIS A 260 -10.08 -12.67 14.71
C HIS A 260 -10.64 -14.10 14.67
N ARG A 261 -11.32 -14.51 15.76
CA ARG A 261 -12.00 -15.82 15.82
C ARG A 261 -13.40 -15.70 15.22
N ARG A 262 -13.82 -16.74 14.49
CA ARG A 262 -15.20 -16.98 14.10
C ARG A 262 -15.92 -17.81 15.17
N GLU A 263 -17.24 -17.80 15.12
CA GLU A 263 -18.09 -18.65 15.97
C GLU A 263 -17.86 -20.15 15.73
N ASP A 264 -17.49 -20.54 14.51
CA ASP A 264 -17.17 -21.93 14.14
C ASP A 264 -15.73 -22.36 14.51
N GLY A 265 -15.00 -21.51 15.22
CA GLY A 265 -13.63 -21.75 15.68
C GLY A 265 -12.54 -21.36 14.68
N ARG A 266 -12.86 -21.15 13.39
CA ARG A 266 -11.88 -20.73 12.38
C ARG A 266 -11.34 -19.33 12.67
N VAL A 267 -10.19 -19.03 12.09
CA VAL A 267 -9.52 -17.73 12.25
C VAL A 267 -9.60 -16.97 10.94
N TYR A 268 -9.81 -15.66 10.99
CA TYR A 268 -9.82 -14.83 9.78
C TYR A 268 -9.08 -13.52 9.98
N HIS A 269 -8.60 -12.94 8.88
CA HIS A 269 -8.16 -11.55 8.82
C HIS A 269 -8.72 -10.89 7.56
N ASP A 270 -8.93 -9.58 7.64
CA ASP A 270 -9.57 -8.81 6.59
C ASP A 270 -8.56 -7.96 5.80
N GLY A 271 -8.68 -8.03 4.48
CA GLY A 271 -8.14 -7.04 3.56
C GLY A 271 -9.16 -5.94 3.28
N ALA A 272 -8.90 -5.15 2.25
CA ALA A 272 -9.73 -3.99 1.91
C ALA A 272 -11.15 -4.34 1.43
N ALA A 273 -11.36 -5.53 0.83
CA ALA A 273 -12.65 -5.94 0.28
C ALA A 273 -12.93 -7.45 0.44
N THR A 274 -11.99 -8.15 1.07
CA THR A 274 -11.93 -9.60 1.13
C THR A 274 -11.52 -10.02 2.53
N ARG A 275 -12.06 -11.15 2.98
CA ARG A 275 -11.71 -11.84 4.19
C ARG A 275 -10.99 -13.13 3.84
N TRP A 276 -9.88 -13.44 4.49
CA TRP A 276 -9.22 -14.73 4.33
C TRP A 276 -9.44 -15.55 5.59
N VAL A 277 -9.99 -16.75 5.42
CA VAL A 277 -10.41 -17.64 6.52
C VAL A 277 -9.49 -18.86 6.56
N ASN A 278 -8.91 -19.17 7.69
CA ASN A 278 -8.05 -20.32 7.91
C ASN A 278 -8.65 -21.25 8.96
N ASP A 279 -8.29 -22.52 8.89
CA ASP A 279 -8.55 -23.44 10.00
C ASP A 279 -7.79 -22.98 11.26
N PRO A 280 -8.21 -23.39 12.47
CA PRO A 280 -7.52 -22.99 13.70
C PRO A 280 -6.06 -23.44 13.68
N PHE A 281 -5.14 -22.55 14.04
CA PHE A 281 -3.71 -22.86 14.12
C PHE A 281 -3.08 -22.26 15.38
N GLU A 282 -2.08 -22.97 15.92
CA GLU A 282 -1.21 -22.47 16.99
C GLU A 282 0.02 -21.79 16.38
N LEU A 283 0.78 -21.06 17.21
CA LEU A 283 2.03 -20.44 16.82
C LEU A 283 3.24 -21.19 17.38
N THR A 284 4.33 -21.18 16.61
CA THR A 284 5.66 -21.62 17.07
C THR A 284 6.69 -20.55 16.77
N GLU A 285 7.74 -20.49 17.58
CA GLU A 285 8.89 -19.62 17.33
C GLU A 285 9.71 -20.13 16.13
N THR A 286 10.28 -19.19 15.38
CA THR A 286 11.24 -19.43 14.29
C THR A 286 12.23 -18.27 14.21
N THR A 287 13.26 -18.41 13.38
CA THR A 287 14.16 -17.32 13.02
C THR A 287 13.96 -16.95 11.56
N PHE A 288 13.65 -15.68 11.28
CA PHE A 288 13.48 -15.16 9.94
C PHE A 288 14.45 -14.01 9.71
N ALA A 289 15.31 -14.16 8.69
CA ALA A 289 16.37 -13.19 8.36
C ALA A 289 17.24 -12.80 9.58
N GLY A 290 17.47 -13.73 10.52
CA GLY A 290 18.24 -13.51 11.75
C GLY A 290 17.44 -12.97 12.94
N VAL A 291 16.16 -12.65 12.77
CA VAL A 291 15.29 -12.09 13.81
C VAL A 291 14.36 -13.17 14.37
N PRO A 292 14.24 -13.33 15.71
CA PRO A 292 13.24 -14.20 16.31
C PRO A 292 11.82 -13.69 16.02
N VAL A 293 10.98 -14.55 15.46
CA VAL A 293 9.58 -14.23 15.12
C VAL A 293 8.69 -15.45 15.34
N TRP A 294 7.37 -15.26 15.33
CA TRP A 294 6.41 -16.36 15.35
C TRP A 294 6.00 -16.77 13.93
N GLN A 295 5.46 -17.98 13.78
CA GLN A 295 4.80 -18.44 12.56
C GLN A 295 3.69 -19.44 12.92
N PRO A 296 2.74 -19.75 12.02
CA PRO A 296 1.85 -20.89 12.19
C PRO A 296 2.65 -22.18 12.45
N ALA A 297 2.24 -22.96 13.45
CA ALA A 297 2.94 -24.18 13.88
C ALA A 297 3.04 -25.21 12.73
N ASP A 298 1.98 -25.32 11.91
CA ASP A 298 2.02 -26.00 10.61
C ASP A 298 1.98 -24.97 9.48
N ALA A 299 3.14 -24.38 9.20
CA ALA A 299 3.28 -23.34 8.18
C ALA A 299 2.95 -23.86 6.76
N GLU A 300 3.21 -25.14 6.47
CA GLU A 300 2.91 -25.71 5.15
C GLU A 300 1.40 -25.89 4.95
N ALA A 301 0.67 -26.36 5.98
CA ALA A 301 -0.78 -26.42 5.93
C ALA A 301 -1.41 -25.02 5.76
N TYR A 302 -0.96 -24.04 6.54
CA TYR A 302 -1.42 -22.65 6.42
C TYR A 302 -1.20 -22.07 5.00
N LEU A 303 -0.04 -22.35 4.40
CA LEU A 303 0.27 -21.92 3.03
C LEU A 303 -0.56 -22.68 1.99
N ALA A 304 -0.80 -23.98 2.18
CA ALA A 304 -1.66 -24.77 1.30
C ALA A 304 -3.12 -24.28 1.32
N GLU A 305 -3.64 -23.90 2.49
CA GLU A 305 -4.95 -23.24 2.60
C GLU A 305 -4.97 -21.87 1.93
N SER A 306 -3.88 -21.10 2.05
CA SER A 306 -3.81 -19.73 1.52
C SER A 306 -3.55 -19.64 0.02
N TYR A 307 -2.82 -20.59 -0.57
CA TYR A 307 -2.32 -20.51 -1.94
C TYR A 307 -2.69 -21.74 -2.79
N GLY A 308 -3.33 -22.75 -2.19
CA GLY A 308 -3.69 -24.00 -2.84
C GLY A 308 -2.55 -25.03 -2.86
N PRO A 309 -2.80 -26.22 -3.44
CA PRO A 309 -1.88 -27.36 -3.36
C PRO A 309 -0.55 -27.15 -4.10
N ARG A 310 -0.47 -26.15 -4.99
CA ARG A 310 0.73 -25.82 -5.78
C ARG A 310 1.47 -24.59 -5.24
N TRP A 311 1.30 -24.24 -3.96
CA TRP A 311 1.90 -23.04 -3.36
C TRP A 311 3.44 -22.97 -3.48
N ARG A 312 4.11 -24.11 -3.66
CA ARG A 312 5.55 -24.20 -3.91
C ARG A 312 5.96 -23.75 -5.32
N GLU A 313 5.03 -23.66 -6.27
CA GLU A 313 5.28 -23.16 -7.62
C GLU A 313 4.99 -21.65 -7.69
N PRO A 314 5.95 -20.79 -8.08
CA PRO A 314 5.68 -19.37 -8.25
C PRO A 314 4.61 -19.10 -9.34
N ASP A 315 3.56 -18.37 -8.98
CA ASP A 315 2.56 -17.86 -9.92
C ASP A 315 2.69 -16.33 -10.06
N PRO A 316 3.24 -15.82 -11.18
CA PRO A 316 3.43 -14.38 -11.40
C PRO A 316 2.12 -13.61 -11.62
N GLU A 317 1.02 -14.30 -11.91
CA GLU A 317 -0.30 -13.70 -12.10
C GLU A 317 -1.15 -13.70 -10.83
N PHE A 318 -0.66 -14.33 -9.74
CA PHE A 318 -1.35 -14.42 -8.47
C PHE A 318 -1.69 -13.04 -7.88
N ASP A 319 -2.92 -12.92 -7.40
CA ASP A 319 -3.45 -11.76 -6.71
C ASP A 319 -4.29 -12.24 -5.53
N ALA A 320 -3.81 -11.96 -4.31
CA ALA A 320 -4.38 -12.51 -3.09
C ALA A 320 -5.86 -12.16 -2.88
N ARG A 321 -6.35 -11.09 -3.53
CA ARG A 321 -7.75 -10.64 -3.47
C ARG A 321 -8.68 -11.50 -4.33
N PHE A 322 -8.15 -12.20 -5.32
CA PHE A 322 -8.94 -12.93 -6.31
C PHE A 322 -8.62 -14.43 -6.35
N ASP A 323 -7.38 -14.82 -6.06
CA ASP A 323 -6.88 -16.17 -6.33
C ASP A 323 -6.67 -17.04 -5.09
N LYS A 324 -6.69 -16.46 -3.87
CA LYS A 324 -6.60 -17.26 -2.64
C LYS A 324 -7.83 -18.17 -2.55
N PRO A 325 -7.69 -19.51 -2.37
CA PRO A 325 -8.84 -20.40 -2.30
C PRO A 325 -9.64 -20.23 -1.01
N ASN A 326 -9.03 -19.61 0.01
CA ASN A 326 -9.66 -19.33 1.29
C ASN A 326 -10.26 -17.91 1.42
N VAL A 327 -10.56 -17.28 0.28
CA VAL A 327 -11.12 -15.92 0.24
C VAL A 327 -12.65 -15.91 0.32
N GLU A 328 -13.19 -15.04 1.16
CA GLU A 328 -14.59 -14.62 1.19
C GLU A 328 -14.66 -13.16 0.76
N VAL A 329 -15.58 -12.80 -0.14
CA VAL A 329 -15.79 -11.39 -0.53
C VAL A 329 -16.72 -10.73 0.48
N ILE A 330 -16.25 -9.66 1.13
CA ILE A 330 -17.02 -8.91 2.14
C ILE A 330 -17.48 -7.54 1.63
N ASP A 331 -16.89 -7.03 0.55
CA ASP A 331 -17.30 -5.79 -0.12
C ASP A 331 -17.14 -5.92 -1.64
N GLN A 332 -18.19 -6.39 -2.30
CA GLN A 332 -18.19 -6.58 -3.75
C GLN A 332 -18.01 -5.25 -4.52
N PRO A 333 -18.72 -4.14 -4.20
CA PRO A 333 -18.50 -2.86 -4.86
C PRO A 333 -17.07 -2.32 -4.79
N TYR A 334 -16.39 -2.50 -3.65
CA TYR A 334 -15.00 -2.11 -3.53
C TYR A 334 -14.08 -3.07 -4.29
N LEU A 335 -14.30 -4.39 -4.21
CA LEU A 335 -13.55 -5.38 -4.98
C LEU A 335 -13.61 -5.10 -6.49
N ASP A 336 -14.77 -4.67 -6.99
CA ASP A 336 -14.94 -4.26 -8.37
C ASP A 336 -14.12 -3.01 -8.71
N SER A 337 -14.08 -2.03 -7.80
CA SER A 337 -13.24 -0.83 -7.93
C SER A 337 -11.75 -1.18 -7.95
N LEU A 338 -11.32 -2.20 -7.18
CA LEU A 338 -9.93 -2.68 -7.16
C LEU A 338 -9.46 -3.23 -8.52
N LYS A 339 -10.36 -3.73 -9.37
CA LYS A 339 -10.04 -4.16 -10.75
C LYS A 339 -9.60 -2.98 -11.62
N TYR A 340 -10.19 -1.80 -11.45
CA TYR A 340 -9.76 -0.57 -12.15
C TYR A 340 -8.40 -0.08 -11.67
N PHE A 341 -8.15 -0.10 -10.36
CA PHE A 341 -6.82 0.19 -9.81
C PHE A 341 -5.77 -0.78 -10.37
N GLY A 342 -6.11 -2.07 -10.45
CA GLY A 342 -5.27 -3.11 -11.04
C GLY A 342 -4.92 -2.82 -12.51
N LEU A 343 -5.91 -2.45 -13.32
CA LEU A 343 -5.68 -2.08 -14.72
C LEU A 343 -4.78 -0.83 -14.83
N LEU A 344 -5.04 0.20 -14.03
CA LEU A 344 -4.23 1.41 -14.01
C LEU A 344 -2.78 1.10 -13.62
N ASP A 345 -2.56 0.27 -12.60
CA ASP A 345 -1.22 -0.17 -12.19
C ASP A 345 -0.51 -0.97 -13.28
N ALA A 346 -1.23 -1.85 -13.97
CA ALA A 346 -0.67 -2.63 -15.06
C ALA A 346 -0.28 -1.74 -16.27
N LEU A 347 -1.02 -0.65 -16.53
CA LEU A 347 -0.67 0.35 -17.54
C LEU A 347 0.51 1.25 -17.11
N ILE A 348 0.60 1.60 -15.84
CA ILE A 348 1.72 2.38 -15.29
C ILE A 348 3.02 1.58 -15.40
N LYS A 349 2.97 0.28 -15.08
CA LYS A 349 4.12 -0.64 -15.08
C LYS A 349 4.39 -1.28 -16.45
N ASP A 350 3.61 -0.96 -17.47
CA ASP A 350 3.64 -1.58 -18.81
C ASP A 350 3.63 -3.12 -18.78
N ASN A 351 2.87 -3.70 -17.84
CA ASN A 351 2.76 -5.15 -17.67
C ASN A 351 1.59 -5.68 -18.51
N GLY A 352 1.90 -6.18 -19.71
CA GLY A 352 0.90 -6.68 -20.67
C GLY A 352 0.02 -7.83 -20.14
N ALA A 353 0.59 -8.77 -19.39
CA ALA A 353 -0.15 -9.89 -18.82
C ALA A 353 -1.21 -9.40 -17.83
N LYS A 354 -0.83 -8.53 -16.88
CA LYS A 354 -1.77 -7.94 -15.92
C LYS A 354 -2.78 -7.00 -16.60
N GLN A 355 -2.39 -6.29 -17.66
CA GLN A 355 -3.32 -5.49 -18.45
C GLN A 355 -4.44 -6.37 -19.03
N GLN A 356 -4.09 -7.50 -19.66
CA GLN A 356 -5.06 -8.43 -20.21
C GLN A 356 -5.92 -9.08 -19.11
N ARG A 357 -5.33 -9.46 -17.97
CA ARG A 357 -6.06 -10.04 -16.83
C ARG A 357 -7.14 -9.08 -16.32
N PHE A 358 -6.77 -7.86 -15.95
CA PHE A 358 -7.74 -6.89 -15.45
C PHE A 358 -8.73 -6.44 -16.53
N ALA A 359 -8.32 -6.39 -17.81
CA ALA A 359 -9.23 -6.14 -18.92
C ALA A 359 -10.32 -7.23 -19.04
N ARG A 360 -9.99 -8.51 -18.85
CA ARG A 360 -10.97 -9.61 -18.81
C ARG A 360 -11.95 -9.44 -17.63
N MET A 361 -11.43 -9.23 -16.43
CA MET A 361 -12.24 -9.02 -15.23
C MET A 361 -13.19 -7.81 -15.36
N LEU A 362 -12.74 -6.74 -16.03
CA LEU A 362 -13.59 -5.57 -16.27
C LEU A 362 -14.65 -5.83 -17.35
N ARG A 363 -14.36 -6.65 -18.38
CA ARG A 363 -15.38 -7.05 -19.37
C ARG A 363 -16.54 -7.80 -18.72
N GLU A 364 -16.26 -8.64 -17.71
CA GLU A 364 -17.28 -9.34 -16.92
C GLU A 364 -18.18 -8.37 -16.14
N LEU A 365 -17.67 -7.18 -15.80
CA LEU A 365 -18.44 -6.08 -15.19
C LEU A 365 -19.18 -5.19 -16.20
N GLY A 366 -19.28 -5.61 -17.47
CA GLY A 366 -19.95 -4.84 -18.51
C GLY A 366 -19.12 -3.70 -19.13
N GLU A 367 -17.83 -3.59 -18.78
CA GLU A 367 -16.95 -2.52 -19.28
C GLU A 367 -16.35 -2.79 -20.66
N GLY A 368 -16.79 -3.85 -21.36
CA GLY A 368 -16.08 -4.35 -22.53
C GLY A 368 -15.87 -3.33 -23.65
N ARG A 369 -16.87 -2.47 -23.92
CA ARG A 369 -16.76 -1.40 -24.92
C ARG A 369 -15.74 -0.33 -24.54
N TRP A 370 -15.63 0.01 -23.25
CA TRP A 370 -14.69 1.00 -22.76
C TRP A 370 -13.27 0.43 -22.71
N VAL A 371 -13.10 -0.79 -22.16
CA VAL A 371 -11.80 -1.47 -22.07
C VAL A 371 -11.16 -1.64 -23.45
N ALA A 372 -11.92 -2.02 -24.47
CA ALA A 372 -11.43 -2.19 -25.83
C ALA A 372 -10.85 -0.91 -26.46
N ARG A 373 -11.15 0.28 -25.91
CA ARG A 373 -10.60 1.56 -26.39
C ARG A 373 -9.28 1.93 -25.73
N VAL A 374 -8.98 1.37 -24.56
CA VAL A 374 -7.79 1.72 -23.75
C VAL A 374 -6.77 0.59 -23.67
N ILE A 375 -7.20 -0.64 -23.94
CA ILE A 375 -6.36 -1.84 -24.09
C ILE A 375 -6.60 -2.38 -25.50
N ALA A 376 -5.65 -2.13 -26.40
CA ALA A 376 -5.64 -2.64 -27.77
C ALA A 376 -4.60 -3.75 -27.91
#